data_AF-A0A444JYK0-F1
#
_entry.id   AF-A0A444JYK0-F1
#
_cell.length_a   1.000
_cell.length_b   1.000
_cell.length_c   1.000
_cell.angle_alpha   90.00
_cell.angle_beta   90.00
_cell.angle_gamma   90.00
#
_symmetry.space_group_name_H-M   'P 1'
#
loop_
_entity.id
_entity.type
_entity.pdbx_description
1 polymer ?
#
loop_
_entity_poly.entity_id
_entity_poly.type
_entity_poly.pdbx_seq_one_letter_code
_entity_poly.pdbx_strand_id
1 'polypeptide(L)'
;VTAGIVSARGRDLNSGPFDDFIQIDAPINHGNSGGPLVDVGGNVVGINTAIFSPNGGSVGVGFAIPSDQAQKVVAKLMKGGDIEYGYLGVQIQPVTQDVASAMGLDHPGGALVAAVTEGSPAAKAGIATGDVITGFAGEAIKDPK
;
A
#
# COMPACT_ATOMS: atom_id res chain seq x y z
N VAL A 1 -5.56 27.95 -4.73
CA VAL A 1 -6.05 26.68 -5.31
C VAL A 1 -5.12 26.32 -6.47
N THR A 2 -4.70 25.06 -6.56
CA THR A 2 -3.90 24.53 -7.68
C THR A 2 -4.72 23.47 -8.42
N ALA A 3 -4.38 23.19 -9.67
CA ALA A 3 -5.08 22.22 -10.50
C ALA A 3 -4.08 21.38 -11.29
N GLY A 4 -4.51 20.19 -11.70
CA GLY A 4 -3.72 19.21 -12.42
C GLY A 4 -4.58 17.99 -12.78
N ILE A 5 -3.92 16.90 -13.15
CA ILE A 5 -4.54 15.63 -13.52
C ILE A 5 -4.06 14.50 -12.60
N VAL A 6 -4.77 13.38 -12.66
CA VAL A 6 -4.28 12.11 -12.11
C VAL A 6 -3.20 11.56 -13.04
N SER A 7 -1.97 11.47 -12.54
CA SER A 7 -0.83 10.92 -13.28
C SER A 7 -0.76 9.40 -13.16
N ALA A 8 -1.13 8.84 -12.00
CA ALA A 8 -1.16 7.39 -11.74
C ALA A 8 -2.05 7.06 -10.53
N ARG A 9 -2.38 5.77 -10.38
CA ARG A 9 -3.07 5.16 -9.22
C ARG A 9 -2.27 3.95 -8.76
N GLY A 10 -2.50 3.45 -7.54
CA GLY A 10 -1.75 2.28 -7.05
C GLY A 10 -0.29 2.60 -6.73
N ARG A 11 0.05 3.86 -6.44
CA ARG A 11 1.45 4.23 -6.26
C ARG A 11 1.93 3.81 -4.89
N ASP A 12 2.86 2.88 -4.89
CA ASP A 12 3.63 2.45 -3.72
C ASP A 12 4.87 3.32 -3.52
N LEU A 13 4.98 3.97 -2.36
CA LEU A 13 6.12 4.82 -1.99
C LEU A 13 7.08 4.10 -1.03
N ASN A 14 6.80 2.85 -0.67
CA ASN A 14 7.48 2.11 0.39
C ASN A 14 7.51 2.87 1.73
N SER A 15 6.49 3.70 1.98
CA SER A 15 6.33 4.48 3.21
C SER A 15 5.59 3.71 4.31
N GLY A 16 4.89 2.63 3.93
CA GLY A 16 4.25 1.72 4.85
C GLY A 16 3.62 0.52 4.15
N PRO A 17 3.00 -0.38 4.92
CA PRO A 17 2.37 -1.60 4.40
C PRO A 17 1.04 -1.37 3.65
N PHE A 18 0.53 -0.13 3.63
CA PHE A 18 -0.79 0.20 3.06
C PHE A 18 -0.70 1.31 2.01
N ASP A 19 0.46 1.42 1.33
CA ASP A 19 0.67 2.42 0.30
C ASP A 19 -0.17 2.12 -0.95
N ASP A 20 -1.17 2.95 -1.20
CA ASP A 20 -1.98 2.95 -2.42
C ASP A 20 -2.32 4.40 -2.79
N PHE A 21 -1.31 5.17 -3.20
CA PHE A 21 -1.49 6.60 -3.43
C PHE A 21 -2.04 6.89 -4.84
N ILE A 22 -2.88 7.91 -4.92
CA ILE A 22 -3.17 8.63 -6.16
C ILE A 22 -2.00 9.58 -6.41
N GLN A 23 -1.35 9.47 -7.56
CA GLN A 23 -0.35 10.43 -8.00
C GLN A 23 -1.01 11.52 -8.83
N ILE A 24 -0.66 12.78 -8.56
CA ILE A 24 -1.11 13.95 -9.30
C ILE A 24 0.05 14.87 -9.65
N ASP A 25 -0.13 15.69 -10.68
CA ASP A 25 0.82 16.74 -11.07
C ASP A 25 0.43 18.14 -10.58
N ALA A 26 -0.77 18.28 -9.99
CA ALA A 26 -1.21 19.51 -9.36
C ALA A 26 -0.20 19.92 -8.29
N PRO A 27 0.33 21.16 -8.30
CA PRO A 27 1.33 21.57 -7.33
C PRO A 27 0.82 21.44 -5.87
N ILE A 28 1.53 20.65 -5.07
CA ILE A 28 1.35 20.48 -3.62
C ILE A 28 2.66 20.89 -2.94
N ASN A 29 2.59 21.65 -1.85
CA ASN A 29 3.76 22.02 -1.04
C ASN A 29 3.46 21.82 0.45
N HIS A 30 4.48 22.00 1.29
CA HIS A 30 4.31 22.06 2.74
C HIS A 30 3.16 23.01 3.13
N GLY A 31 2.31 22.55 4.04
CA GLY A 31 1.07 23.24 4.43
C GLY A 31 -0.19 22.72 3.75
N ASN A 32 -0.08 22.00 2.63
CA ASN A 32 -1.24 21.38 1.96
C ASN A 32 -1.55 19.97 2.51
N SER A 33 -0.64 19.35 3.27
CA SER A 33 -0.84 18.02 3.86
C SER A 33 -2.08 17.98 4.75
N GLY A 34 -2.92 16.96 4.56
CA GLY A 34 -4.23 16.82 5.19
C GLY A 34 -5.37 17.54 4.47
N GLY A 35 -5.07 18.39 3.49
CA GLY A 35 -6.08 19.08 2.67
C GLY A 35 -6.73 18.16 1.62
N PRO A 36 -7.90 18.55 1.09
CA PRO A 36 -8.63 17.73 0.13
C PRO A 36 -8.02 17.82 -1.28
N LEU A 37 -8.01 16.68 -1.97
CA LEU A 37 -7.97 16.59 -3.42
C LEU A 37 -9.40 16.44 -3.93
N VAL A 38 -9.84 17.33 -4.83
CA VAL A 38 -11.21 17.34 -5.35
C VAL A 38 -11.25 17.14 -6.86
N ASP A 39 -12.30 16.48 -7.34
CA ASP A 39 -12.60 16.39 -8.77
C ASP A 39 -13.28 17.67 -9.30
N VAL A 40 -13.55 17.71 -10.60
CA VAL A 40 -14.21 18.86 -11.27
C VAL A 40 -15.65 19.10 -10.80
N GLY A 41 -16.28 18.11 -10.15
CA GLY A 41 -17.59 18.24 -9.52
C GLY A 41 -17.53 18.72 -8.07
N GLY A 42 -16.33 18.92 -7.51
CA GLY A 42 -16.12 19.29 -6.11
C GLY A 42 -16.19 18.13 -5.13
N ASN A 43 -16.22 16.88 -5.61
CA ASN A 43 -16.19 15.71 -4.73
C ASN A 43 -14.78 15.48 -4.23
N VAL A 44 -14.62 15.16 -2.94
CA VAL A 44 -13.31 14.78 -2.37
C VAL A 44 -12.95 13.38 -2.86
N VAL A 45 -11.87 13.28 -3.62
CA VAL A 45 -11.36 12.01 -4.17
C VAL A 45 -10.07 11.55 -3.50
N GLY A 46 -9.45 12.39 -2.68
CA GLY A 46 -8.30 12.00 -1.86
C GLY A 46 -7.87 13.05 -0.85
N ILE A 47 -6.88 12.71 -0.04
CA ILE A 47 -6.27 13.57 0.99
C ILE A 47 -4.80 13.77 0.67
N ASN A 48 -4.41 15.01 0.38
CA ASN A 48 -3.02 15.36 0.04
C ASN A 48 -2.09 14.96 1.20
N THR A 49 -1.07 14.17 0.90
CA THR A 49 -0.27 13.53 1.95
C THR A 49 1.21 13.84 1.80
N ALA A 50 1.78 13.60 0.62
CA ALA A 50 3.21 13.71 0.38
C ALA A 50 3.53 14.27 -1.01
N ILE A 51 4.79 14.63 -1.22
CA ILE A 51 5.35 14.99 -2.52
C ILE A 51 6.70 14.29 -2.70
N PHE A 52 7.05 13.97 -3.93
CA PHE A 52 8.45 13.75 -4.28
C PHE A 52 9.08 15.11 -4.53
N SER A 53 10.19 15.41 -3.86
CA SER A 53 10.77 16.75 -3.89
C SER A 53 12.27 16.72 -3.54
N PRO A 54 13.16 17.14 -4.46
CA PRO A 54 14.59 17.26 -4.18
C PRO A 54 14.98 18.39 -3.23
N ASN A 55 14.18 19.47 -3.13
CA ASN A 55 14.55 20.72 -2.44
C ASN A 55 13.50 21.25 -1.46
N GLY A 56 12.44 20.49 -1.21
CA GLY A 56 11.29 20.86 -0.38
C GLY A 56 10.10 21.48 -1.16
N GLY A 57 10.25 21.72 -2.47
CA GLY A 57 9.21 22.26 -3.33
C GLY A 57 8.63 21.23 -4.30
N SER A 58 7.39 21.47 -4.75
CA SER A 58 6.74 20.68 -5.79
C SER A 58 7.58 20.64 -7.06
N VAL A 59 7.79 19.43 -7.59
CA VAL A 59 8.28 19.19 -8.95
C VAL A 59 7.22 18.56 -9.86
N GLY A 60 5.94 18.69 -9.49
CA GLY A 60 4.81 18.09 -10.22
C GLY A 60 4.60 16.61 -9.93
N VAL A 61 5.03 16.15 -8.75
CA VAL A 61 4.83 14.77 -8.29
C VAL A 61 4.28 14.79 -6.87
N GLY A 62 2.96 14.85 -6.77
CA GLY A 62 2.20 14.83 -5.51
C GLY A 62 1.47 13.52 -5.29
N PHE A 63 1.22 13.20 -4.02
CA PHE A 63 0.58 11.95 -3.60
C PHE A 63 -0.56 12.22 -2.62
N ALA A 64 -1.70 11.59 -2.89
CA ALA A 64 -2.90 11.67 -2.06
C ALA A 64 -3.40 10.27 -1.67
N ILE A 65 -3.80 10.11 -0.42
CA ILE A 65 -4.50 8.90 0.05
C ILE A 65 -5.91 8.91 -0.57
N PRO A 66 -6.36 7.83 -1.21
CA PRO A 66 -7.71 7.73 -1.77
C PRO A 66 -8.82 7.99 -0.73
N SER A 67 -9.89 8.65 -1.15
CA SER A 67 -10.99 9.03 -0.26
C SER A 67 -11.71 7.83 0.35
N ASP A 68 -11.85 6.72 -0.39
CA ASP A 68 -12.49 5.50 0.08
C ASP A 68 -11.70 4.79 1.20
N GLN A 69 -10.36 4.84 1.12
CA GLN A 69 -9.47 4.39 2.20
C GLN A 69 -9.61 5.30 3.43
N ALA A 70 -9.54 6.62 3.23
CA ALA A 70 -9.67 7.60 4.30
C ALA A 70 -11.04 7.50 5.02
N GLN A 71 -12.12 7.27 4.27
CA GLN A 71 -13.48 7.12 4.83
C GLN A 71 -13.59 5.96 5.81
N LYS A 72 -12.97 4.81 5.53
CA LYS A 72 -12.98 3.63 6.43
C LYS A 72 -12.31 3.96 7.76
N VAL A 73 -11.15 4.64 7.69
CA VAL A 73 -10.38 5.07 8.87
C VAL A 73 -11.17 6.08 9.69
N VAL A 74 -11.65 7.16 9.05
CA VAL A 74 -12.43 8.21 9.71
C VAL A 74 -13.69 7.65 10.37
N ALA A 75 -14.41 6.75 9.70
CA ALA A 75 -15.61 6.14 10.25
C ALA A 75 -15.34 5.30 11.52
N LYS A 76 -14.18 4.65 11.64
CA LYS A 76 -13.78 3.91 12.86
C LYS A 76 -13.39 4.89 13.98
N LEU A 77 -12.57 5.89 13.66
CA LEU A 77 -12.10 6.89 14.62
C LEU A 77 -13.25 7.74 15.18
N MET A 78 -14.21 8.13 14.35
CA MET A 78 -15.40 8.90 14.79
C MET A 78 -16.28 8.13 15.78
N LYS A 79 -16.21 6.79 15.78
CA LYS A 79 -16.90 5.93 16.75
C LYS A 79 -16.10 5.75 18.06
N GLY A 80 -14.97 6.44 18.20
CA GLY A 80 -14.07 6.30 19.35
C GLY A 80 -13.27 5.00 19.36
N GLY A 81 -13.19 4.30 18.23
CA GLY A 81 -12.35 3.11 18.10
C GLY A 81 -10.96 3.44 17.58
N ASP A 82 -10.00 2.54 17.80
CA ASP A 82 -8.64 2.64 17.26
C ASP A 82 -8.50 1.90 15.93
N ILE A 83 -7.55 2.29 15.08
CA ILE A 83 -7.23 1.51 13.88
C ILE A 83 -6.36 0.32 14.27
N GLU A 84 -6.85 -0.87 13.97
CA GLU A 84 -6.15 -2.13 14.24
C GLU A 84 -5.80 -2.76 12.91
N TYR A 85 -4.53 -3.13 12.75
CA TYR A 85 -4.06 -3.83 11.58
C TYR A 85 -3.85 -5.30 11.92
N GLY A 86 -4.29 -6.18 11.02
CA GLY A 86 -4.03 -7.61 11.13
C GLY A 86 -2.53 -7.86 11.11
N TYR A 87 -2.07 -8.72 12.00
CA TYR A 87 -0.66 -9.10 12.08
C TYR A 87 -0.53 -10.62 12.02
N LEU A 88 0.13 -11.11 10.97
CA LEU A 88 0.46 -12.54 10.82
C LEU A 88 1.86 -12.86 11.33
N GLY A 89 2.80 -11.92 11.23
CA GLY A 89 4.21 -12.13 11.59
C GLY A 89 5.02 -12.88 10.52
N VAL A 90 4.74 -12.61 9.25
CA VAL A 90 5.54 -13.09 8.11
C VAL A 90 6.21 -11.93 7.41
N GLN A 91 7.45 -12.12 6.98
CA GLN A 91 8.10 -11.28 5.99
C GLN A 91 8.01 -11.99 4.65
N ILE A 92 7.41 -11.33 3.67
CA ILE A 92 7.15 -11.91 2.35
C ILE A 92 7.96 -11.22 1.25
N GLN A 93 8.27 -11.97 0.21
CA GLN A 93 9.02 -11.54 -0.98
C GLN A 93 8.33 -12.03 -2.26
N PRO A 94 8.47 -11.30 -3.37
CA PRO A 94 7.88 -11.73 -4.63
C PRO A 94 8.58 -12.99 -5.15
N VAL A 95 7.79 -13.91 -5.69
CA VAL A 95 8.33 -15.09 -6.39
C VAL A 95 8.66 -14.68 -7.83
N THR A 96 9.91 -14.26 -8.04
CA THR A 96 10.43 -13.97 -9.38
C THR A 96 10.68 -15.25 -10.17
N GLN A 97 10.95 -15.13 -11.47
CA GLN A 97 11.30 -16.27 -12.33
C GLN A 97 12.50 -17.07 -11.78
N ASP A 98 13.52 -16.37 -11.27
CA ASP A 98 14.73 -16.99 -10.72
C ASP A 98 14.41 -17.74 -9.42
N VAL A 99 13.59 -17.13 -8.55
CA VAL A 99 13.13 -17.77 -7.31
C VAL A 99 12.29 -19.01 -7.63
N ALA A 100 11.34 -18.90 -8.56
CA ALA A 100 10.51 -20.02 -9.00
C ALA A 100 11.37 -21.18 -9.52
N SER A 101 12.37 -20.88 -10.36
CA SER A 101 13.28 -21.88 -10.93
C SER A 101 14.14 -22.55 -9.85
N ALA A 102 14.66 -21.79 -8.89
CA ALA A 102 15.45 -22.32 -7.78
C ALA A 102 14.63 -23.21 -6.82
N MET A 103 13.33 -22.94 -6.71
CA MET A 103 12.40 -23.67 -5.86
C MET A 103 11.69 -24.83 -6.57
N GLY A 104 11.86 -24.97 -7.90
CA GLY A 104 11.20 -26.01 -8.69
C GLY A 104 9.70 -25.75 -8.93
N LEU A 105 9.29 -24.48 -8.96
CA LEU A 105 7.92 -24.09 -9.30
C LEU A 105 7.72 -23.98 -10.81
N ASP A 106 6.56 -24.39 -11.31
CA ASP A 106 6.24 -24.37 -12.74
C ASP A 106 6.16 -22.96 -13.34
N HIS A 107 5.80 -21.97 -12.53
CA HIS A 107 5.63 -20.58 -12.94
C HIS A 107 5.91 -19.62 -11.78
N PRO A 108 6.39 -18.39 -12.07
CA PRO A 108 6.49 -17.34 -11.07
C PRO A 108 5.10 -16.92 -10.59
N GLY A 109 4.96 -16.69 -9.29
CA GLY A 109 3.71 -16.27 -8.68
C GLY A 109 3.63 -16.67 -7.21
N GLY A 110 2.85 -15.89 -6.45
CA GLY A 110 2.69 -16.07 -5.02
C GLY A 110 3.61 -15.17 -4.19
N ALA A 111 3.59 -15.40 -2.88
CA ALA A 111 4.41 -14.69 -1.92
C ALA A 111 5.31 -15.68 -1.16
N LEU A 112 6.62 -15.58 -1.37
CA LEU A 112 7.62 -16.37 -0.65
C LEU A 112 7.72 -15.87 0.78
N VAL A 113 7.64 -16.77 1.76
CA VAL A 113 7.88 -16.47 3.17
C VAL A 113 9.40 -16.44 3.42
N ALA A 114 9.96 -15.24 3.50
CA ALA A 114 11.38 -15.02 3.75
C ALA A 114 11.76 -15.14 5.23
N ALA A 115 10.83 -14.81 6.13
CA ALA A 115 11.00 -15.01 7.57
C ALA A 115 9.65 -15.13 8.29
N VAL A 116 9.65 -15.85 9.40
CA VAL A 116 8.51 -15.95 10.32
C VAL A 116 8.95 -15.45 11.69
N THR A 117 8.19 -14.52 12.26
CA THR A 117 8.45 -14.03 13.62
C THR A 117 8.09 -15.11 14.64
N GLU A 118 8.99 -15.40 15.58
CA GLU A 118 8.76 -16.38 16.64
C GLU A 118 7.54 -16.00 17.50
N GLY A 119 6.71 -16.98 17.86
CA GLY A 119 5.50 -16.77 18.66
C GLY A 119 4.35 -16.07 17.93
N SER A 120 4.53 -15.67 16.68
CA SER A 120 3.50 -15.03 15.85
C SER A 120 2.33 -15.98 15.51
N PRO A 121 1.18 -15.42 15.07
CA PRO A 121 0.08 -16.23 14.55
C PRO A 121 0.51 -17.18 13.43
N ALA A 122 1.37 -16.73 12.50
CA ALA A 122 1.89 -17.55 11.42
C ALA A 122 2.74 -18.73 11.94
N ALA A 123 3.64 -18.48 12.89
CA ALA A 123 4.45 -19.54 13.52
C ALA A 123 3.56 -20.59 14.20
N LYS A 124 2.53 -20.15 14.94
CA LYS A 124 1.56 -21.05 15.60
C LYS A 124 0.71 -21.84 14.61
N ALA A 125 0.46 -21.28 13.43
CA ALA A 125 -0.25 -21.95 12.34
C ALA A 125 0.64 -22.93 11.55
N GLY A 126 1.94 -22.99 11.82
CA GLY A 126 2.89 -23.88 11.14
C GLY A 126 3.46 -23.34 9.83
N ILE A 127 3.28 -22.04 9.55
CA ILE A 127 3.95 -21.38 8.42
C ILE A 127 5.46 -21.32 8.70
N ALA A 128 6.26 -21.66 7.70
CA ALA A 128 7.72 -21.70 7.80
C ALA A 128 8.40 -20.82 6.75
N THR A 129 9.64 -20.43 7.03
CA THR A 129 10.52 -19.81 6.04
C THR A 129 10.73 -20.78 4.86
N GLY A 130 10.57 -20.27 3.65
CA GLY A 130 10.63 -21.07 2.42
C GLY A 130 9.26 -21.50 1.89
N ASP A 131 8.18 -21.33 2.65
CA ASP A 131 6.83 -21.55 2.13
C ASP A 131 6.48 -20.53 1.04
N VAL A 132 5.65 -20.95 0.08
CA VAL A 132 5.10 -20.06 -0.95
C VAL A 132 3.59 -19.99 -0.77
N ILE A 133 3.10 -18.80 -0.43
CA ILE A 133 1.67 -18.54 -0.31
C ILE A 133 1.12 -18.32 -1.72
N THR A 134 0.26 -19.24 -2.16
CA THR A 134 -0.36 -19.23 -3.51
C THR A 134 -1.78 -18.70 -3.52
N GLY A 135 -2.42 -18.54 -2.35
CA GLY A 135 -3.76 -17.99 -2.25
C GLY A 135 -4.14 -17.54 -0.84
N PHE A 136 -5.13 -16.65 -0.78
CA PHE A 136 -5.69 -16.12 0.47
C PHE A 136 -7.20 -15.90 0.31
N ALA A 137 -7.97 -16.33 1.31
CA ALA A 137 -9.43 -16.22 1.32
C ALA A 137 -10.15 -16.76 0.06
N GLY A 138 -9.55 -17.77 -0.60
CA GLY A 138 -10.09 -18.37 -1.84
C GLY A 138 -9.66 -17.69 -3.14
N GLU A 139 -8.88 -16.61 -3.06
CA GLU A 139 -8.30 -15.92 -4.22
C GLU A 139 -6.82 -16.29 -4.40
N ALA A 140 -6.37 -16.37 -5.65
CA ALA A 140 -4.97 -16.64 -5.96
C ALA A 140 -4.11 -15.41 -5.69
N ILE A 141 -2.98 -15.60 -4.98
CA ILE A 141 -1.98 -14.57 -4.75
C ILE A 141 -0.99 -14.59 -5.91
N LYS A 142 -0.84 -13.46 -6.60
CA LYS A 142 0.11 -13.31 -7.71
C LYS A 142 1.43 -12.73 -7.24
N ASP A 143 1.37 -11.80 -6.29
CA ASP A 143 2.53 -11.15 -5.69
C ASP A 143 2.23 -10.75 -4.23
N PRO A 144 3.24 -10.33 -3.45
CA PRO A 144 3.08 -10.03 -2.03
C PRO A 144 2.23 -8.79 -1.69
N LYS A 145 1.87 -7.94 -2.66
CA LYS A 145 1.13 -6.68 -2.44
C LYS A 145 -0.26 -6.69 -3.08
#